data_AF-A0A9Q4B2L9-F1
#
_entry.id   AF-A0A9Q4B2L9-F1
#
_cell.length_a   1.000
_cell.length_b   1.000
_cell.length_c   1.000
_cell.angle_alpha   90.00
_cell.angle_beta   90.00
_cell.angle_gamma   90.00
#
_symmetry.space_group_name_H-M   'P 1'
#
loop_
_entity.id
_entity.type
_entity.pdbx_description
1 polymer ?
#
loop_
_entity_poly.entity_id
_entity_poly.type
_entity_poly.pdbx_seq_one_letter_code
_entity_poly.pdbx_strand_id
1 'polypeptide(L)'
;MKLKLQHAFKVSRILKKMKIRPDIKAKMKQEELGLHMMLEAFENIGNAEQEVYEFIGELKGVEASEVAEWDFDQFIEFIDEFKKIEGLDRFFTSVSKLMK
;
A
#
# COMPACT_ATOMS: atom_id res chain seq x y z
N MET A 1 8.99 4.26 12.40
CA MET A 1 8.83 4.31 10.93
C MET A 1 8.39 5.71 10.51
N LYS A 2 8.93 6.27 9.41
CA LYS A 2 8.52 7.60 8.89
C LYS A 2 8.36 7.58 7.38
N LEU A 3 7.23 8.10 6.89
CA LEU A 3 6.96 8.19 5.46
C LEU A 3 7.72 9.37 4.83
N LYS A 4 8.29 9.13 3.65
CA LYS A 4 9.04 10.10 2.85
C LYS A 4 8.30 10.34 1.53
N LEU A 5 8.56 11.48 0.89
CA LEU A 5 7.97 11.80 -0.42
C LEU A 5 8.24 10.71 -1.48
N GLN A 6 9.45 10.13 -1.48
CA GLN A 6 9.81 9.03 -2.38
C GLN A 6 8.89 7.81 -2.24
N HIS A 7 8.38 7.54 -1.04
CA HIS A 7 7.44 6.45 -0.79
C HIS A 7 6.11 6.71 -1.51
N ALA A 8 5.68 7.97 -1.63
CA ALA A 8 4.44 8.30 -2.32
C ALA A 8 4.56 8.02 -3.83
N PHE A 9 5.73 8.31 -4.43
CA PHE A 9 6.03 7.96 -5.82
C PHE A 9 6.21 6.46 -6.04
N LYS A 10 6.76 5.74 -5.06
CA LYS A 10 6.87 4.27 -5.15
C LYS A 10 5.49 3.62 -5.07
N VAL A 11 4.69 3.97 -4.06
CA VAL A 11 3.33 3.44 -3.90
C VAL A 11 2.45 3.79 -5.11
N SER A 12 2.50 5.02 -5.64
CA SER A 12 1.70 5.36 -6.83
C SER A 12 2.06 4.54 -8.06
N ARG A 13 3.34 4.17 -8.24
CA ARG A 13 3.78 3.25 -9.31
C ARG A 13 3.29 1.83 -9.07
N ILE A 14 3.40 1.33 -7.83
CA ILE A 14 2.90 0.01 -7.44
C ILE A 14 1.40 -0.09 -7.75
N LEU A 15 0.60 0.87 -7.28
CA LEU A 15 -0.85 0.88 -7.50
C LEU A 15 -1.20 0.95 -8.99
N LYS A 16 -0.47 1.75 -9.79
CA LYS A 16 -0.63 1.77 -11.27
C LYS A 16 -0.30 0.43 -11.91
N LYS A 17 0.77 -0.25 -11.45
CA LYS A 17 1.20 -1.57 -11.96
C LYS A 17 0.17 -2.66 -11.62
N MET A 18 -0.42 -2.59 -10.43
CA MET A 18 -1.54 -3.41 -9.98
C MET A 18 -2.86 -3.04 -10.67
N LYS A 19 -2.86 -2.03 -11.55
CA LYS A 19 -4.05 -1.52 -12.25
C LYS A 19 -5.19 -1.10 -11.30
N ILE A 20 -4.86 -0.77 -10.05
CA ILE A 20 -5.84 -0.30 -9.08
C ILE A 20 -6.32 1.07 -9.53
N ARG A 21 -7.62 1.14 -9.81
CA ARG A 21 -8.30 2.36 -10.21
C ARG A 21 -9.38 2.61 -9.18
N PRO A 22 -9.14 3.48 -8.19
CA PRO A 22 -10.19 3.80 -7.25
C PRO A 22 -11.32 4.50 -8.02
N ASP A 23 -12.36 3.75 -8.38
CA ASP A 23 -13.60 4.27 -8.95
C ASP A 23 -14.40 4.92 -7.81
N ILE A 24 -13.92 6.09 -7.37
CA ILE A 24 -14.49 6.83 -6.25
C ILE A 24 -15.83 7.40 -6.72
N LYS A 25 -16.90 6.62 -6.54
CA LYS A 25 -18.27 7.12 -6.68
C LYS A 25 -18.56 8.08 -5.53
N ALA A 26 -19.19 9.21 -5.83
CA ALA A 26 -19.41 10.33 -4.90
C ALA A 26 -20.27 10.03 -3.64
N LYS A 27 -20.60 8.76 -3.36
CA LYS A 27 -21.41 8.31 -2.22
C LYS A 27 -20.91 7.01 -1.57
N MET A 28 -19.75 6.50 -1.95
CA MET A 28 -19.21 5.25 -1.40
C MET A 28 -18.72 5.48 0.03
N LYS A 29 -19.10 4.59 0.97
CA LYS A 29 -18.58 4.68 2.35
C LYS A 29 -17.08 4.39 2.35
N GLN A 30 -16.34 5.01 3.27
CA GLN A 30 -14.89 4.84 3.38
C GLN A 30 -14.47 3.38 3.57
N GLU A 31 -15.29 2.59 4.27
CA GLU A 31 -15.11 1.15 4.46
C GLU A 31 -15.32 0.36 3.16
N GLU A 32 -16.36 0.68 2.38
CA GLU A 32 -16.62 0.04 1.08
C GLU A 32 -15.51 0.35 0.07
N LEU A 33 -15.02 1.59 0.05
CA LEU A 33 -13.88 1.99 -0.77
C LEU A 33 -12.60 1.25 -0.37
N GLY A 34 -12.34 1.12 0.93
CA GLY A 34 -11.20 0.37 1.46
C GLY A 34 -11.25 -1.10 1.09
N LEU A 35 -12.43 -1.74 1.20
CA LEU A 35 -12.63 -3.14 0.82
C LEU A 35 -12.42 -3.36 -0.68
N HIS A 36 -12.99 -2.48 -1.53
CA HIS A 36 -12.83 -2.58 -2.99
C HIS A 36 -11.37 -2.43 -3.42
N MET A 37 -10.66 -1.47 -2.84
CA MET A 37 -9.22 -1.28 -3.10
C MET A 37 -8.38 -2.47 -2.61
N MET A 38 -8.73 -3.07 -1.47
CA MET A 38 -8.08 -4.28 -0.99
C MET A 38 -8.31 -5.47 -1.93
N LEU A 39 -9.55 -5.69 -2.39
CA LEU A 39 -9.87 -6.78 -3.32
C LEU A 39 -9.14 -6.60 -4.66
N GLU A 40 -9.18 -5.41 -5.26
CA GLU A 40 -8.42 -5.10 -6.48
C GLU A 40 -6.91 -5.27 -6.28
N ALA A 41 -6.41 -4.90 -5.09
CA ALA A 41 -5.03 -5.09 -4.73
C ALA A 41 -4.67 -6.57 -4.65
N PHE A 42 -5.46 -7.41 -3.96
CA PHE A 42 -5.22 -8.85 -3.87
C PHE A 42 -5.29 -9.55 -5.22
N GLU A 43 -6.27 -9.21 -6.07
CA GLU A 43 -6.39 -9.80 -7.41
C GLU A 43 -5.17 -9.51 -8.31
N ASN A 44 -4.52 -8.37 -8.09
CA ASN A 44 -3.43 -7.89 -8.94
C ASN A 44 -2.07 -7.80 -8.23
N ILE A 45 -1.96 -8.29 -6.98
CA ILE A 45 -0.74 -8.15 -6.18
C ILE A 45 0.44 -8.87 -6.84
N GLY A 46 0.18 -10.02 -7.49
CA GLY A 46 1.18 -10.76 -8.26
C GLY A 46 1.83 -9.94 -9.38
N ASN A 47 1.17 -8.88 -9.89
CA ASN A 47 1.78 -7.99 -10.88
C ASN A 47 2.84 -7.07 -10.29
N ALA A 48 2.83 -6.84 -8.97
CA ALA A 48 3.72 -5.91 -8.28
C ALA A 48 4.30 -6.50 -6.98
N GLU A 49 4.30 -7.83 -6.85
CA GLU A 49 4.60 -8.54 -5.60
C GLU A 49 5.99 -8.16 -5.07
N GLN A 50 7.01 -8.25 -5.94
CA GLN A 50 8.37 -7.85 -5.60
C GLN A 50 8.47 -6.38 -5.16
N GLU A 51 7.78 -5.47 -5.84
CA GLU A 51 7.81 -4.04 -5.47
C GLU A 51 7.07 -3.76 -4.16
N VAL A 52 6.06 -4.57 -3.82
CA VAL A 52 5.39 -4.53 -2.51
C VAL A 52 6.36 -4.99 -1.42
N TYR A 53 7.06 -6.11 -1.62
CA TYR A 53 8.07 -6.60 -0.67
C TYR A 53 9.20 -5.59 -0.46
N GLU A 54 9.71 -4.99 -1.52
CA GLU A 54 10.72 -3.93 -1.43
C GLU A 54 10.21 -2.70 -0.68
N PHE A 55 8.95 -2.31 -0.89
CA PHE A 55 8.35 -1.19 -0.17
C PHE A 55 8.24 -1.47 1.32
N ILE A 56 7.76 -2.66 1.70
CA ILE A 56 7.66 -3.09 3.09
C ILE A 56 9.04 -3.20 3.72
N GLY A 57 10.02 -3.77 3.00
CA GLY A 57 11.41 -3.89 3.43
C GLY A 57 12.04 -2.53 3.73
N GLU A 58 11.89 -1.55 2.84
CA GLU A 58 12.36 -0.17 3.07
C GLU A 58 11.74 0.48 4.31
N LEU A 59 10.50 0.15 4.63
CA LEU A 59 9.79 0.70 5.78
C LEU A 59 10.24 0.08 7.10
N LYS A 60 10.53 -1.23 7.10
CA LYS A 60 10.99 -1.98 8.28
C LYS A 60 12.51 -2.01 8.44
N GLY A 61 13.25 -1.61 7.40
CA GLY A 61 14.71 -1.67 7.37
C GLY A 61 15.25 -3.09 7.16
N VAL A 62 14.52 -3.92 6.42
CA VAL A 62 14.85 -5.32 6.10
C VAL A 62 14.88 -5.53 4.58
N GLU A 63 15.47 -6.64 4.14
CA GLU A 63 15.52 -6.99 2.72
C GLU A 63 14.17 -7.50 2.20
N ALA A 64 13.89 -7.30 0.91
CA ALA A 64 12.64 -7.75 0.29
C ALA A 64 12.48 -9.29 0.38
N SER A 65 13.57 -10.04 0.31
CA SER A 65 13.56 -11.50 0.47
C SER A 65 13.15 -11.94 1.86
N GLU A 66 13.38 -11.11 2.89
CA GLU A 66 12.90 -11.41 4.24
C GLU A 66 11.38 -11.22 4.32
N VAL A 67 10.85 -10.17 3.69
CA VAL A 67 9.41 -9.90 3.63
C VAL A 67 8.66 -11.00 2.88
N ALA A 68 9.24 -11.53 1.82
CA ALA A 68 8.64 -12.61 1.02
C ALA A 68 8.42 -13.90 1.82
N GLU A 69 9.21 -14.12 2.87
CA GLU A 69 9.13 -15.29 3.76
C GLU A 69 8.29 -15.03 5.00
N TRP A 70 7.69 -13.84 5.14
CA TRP A 70 6.83 -13.54 6.28
C TRP A 70 5.59 -14.43 6.30
N ASP A 71 5.23 -14.86 7.49
CA ASP A 71 3.92 -15.45 7.72
C ASP A 71 2.82 -14.38 7.79
N PHE A 72 1.57 -14.86 7.88
CA PHE A 72 0.41 -13.98 7.95
C PHE A 72 0.38 -13.12 9.22
N ASP A 73 0.87 -13.64 10.35
CA ASP A 73 0.86 -12.91 11.62
C ASP A 73 1.85 -11.74 11.58
N GLN A 74 3.04 -11.96 11.03
CA GLN A 74 4.04 -10.91 10.77
C GLN A 74 3.50 -9.83 9.83
N PHE A 75 2.75 -10.23 8.78
CA PHE A 75 2.09 -9.27 7.90
C PHE A 75 1.01 -8.44 8.63
N ILE A 76 0.19 -9.06 9.49
CA ILE A 76 -0.82 -8.36 10.28
C ILE A 76 -0.19 -7.38 11.27
N GLU A 77 0.88 -7.79 11.95
CA GLU A 77 1.65 -6.90 12.83
C GLU A 77 2.19 -5.68 12.07
N PHE A 78 2.75 -5.89 10.87
CA PHE A 78 3.17 -4.80 10.00
C PHE A 78 2.03 -3.85 9.67
N ILE A 79 0.85 -4.36 9.30
CA ILE A 79 -0.31 -3.52 8.98
C ILE A 79 -0.73 -2.68 10.19
N ASP A 80 -0.72 -3.24 11.39
CA ASP A 80 -1.08 -2.51 12.62
C ASP A 80 -0.04 -1.47 13.02
N GLU A 81 1.24 -1.70 12.75
CA GLU A 81 2.28 -0.68 12.86
C GLU A 81 2.11 0.42 11.79
N PHE A 82 1.81 0.02 10.55
CA PHE A 82 1.69 0.92 9.41
C PHE A 82 0.52 1.91 9.61
N LYS A 83 -0.62 1.43 10.13
CA LYS A 83 -1.78 2.27 10.49
C LYS A 83 -1.46 3.34 11.54
N LYS A 84 -0.45 3.11 12.38
CA LYS A 84 -0.04 4.03 13.46
C LYS A 84 0.93 5.11 12.99
N ILE A 85 1.36 5.12 11.73
CA ILE A 85 2.25 6.17 11.21
C ILE A 85 1.52 7.52 11.18
N GLU A 86 2.13 8.53 11.80
CA GLU A 86 1.64 9.90 11.72
C GLU A 86 1.62 10.43 10.27
N GLY A 87 0.49 11.02 9.87
CA GLY A 87 0.32 11.62 8.54
C GLY A 87 0.04 10.63 7.41
N LEU A 88 -0.34 9.39 7.73
CA LEU A 88 -0.73 8.36 6.77
C LEU A 88 -1.91 8.80 5.87
N ASP A 89 -2.87 9.53 6.44
CA ASP A 89 -4.00 10.14 5.75
C ASP A 89 -3.55 11.11 4.64
N ARG A 90 -2.61 12.01 4.96
CA ARG A 90 -2.03 12.97 4.02
C ARG A 90 -1.14 12.28 2.97
N PHE A 91 -0.48 11.19 3.36
CA PHE A 91 0.29 10.36 2.46
C PHE A 91 -0.61 9.74 1.38
N PHE A 92 -1.68 9.03 1.75
CA PHE A 92 -2.59 8.42 0.77
C PHE A 92 -3.35 9.44 -0.07
N THR A 93 -3.69 10.60 0.50
CA THR A 93 -4.21 11.74 -0.29
C THR A 93 -3.23 12.17 -1.38
N SER A 94 -1.93 12.19 -1.09
CA SER A 94 -0.89 12.55 -2.07
C SER A 94 -0.71 11.46 -3.12
N VAL A 95 -0.69 10.19 -2.71
CA VAL A 95 -0.64 9.04 -3.62
C VAL A 95 -1.81 9.06 -4.61
N SER A 96 -3.04 9.29 -4.13
CA SER A 96 -4.24 9.39 -4.96
C SER A 96 -4.11 10.49 -6.03
N LYS A 97 -3.53 11.64 -5.68
CA LYS A 97 -3.27 12.72 -6.66
C LYS A 97 -2.25 12.33 -7.72
N LEU A 98 -1.24 11.53 -7.38
CA LEU A 98 -0.21 11.04 -8.32
C LEU A 98 -0.73 9.93 -9.26
N MET A 99 -1.87 9.32 -8.91
CA MET A 99 -2.52 8.27 -9.70
C MET A 99 -3.43 8.82 -10.80
N LYS A 100 -3.88 10.07 -10.69
CA LYS A 100 -4.54 10.79 -11.78
C LYS A 100 -3.56 11.06 -12.92
#